data_AF-A0A2I0K0R2-F1
#
_entry.id   AF-A0A2I0K0R2-F1
#
_cell.length_a   1.000
_cell.length_b   1.000
_cell.length_c   1.000
_cell.angle_alpha   90.00
_cell.angle_beta   90.00
_cell.angle_gamma   90.00
#
_symmetry.space_group_name_H-M   'P 1'
#
loop_
_entity.id
_entity.type
_entity.pdbx_description
1 polymer ?
#
loop_
_entity_poly.entity_id
_entity_poly.type
_entity_poly.pdbx_seq_one_letter_code
_entity_poly.pdbx_strand_id
1 'polypeptide(L)'
;MVHSYAYLMANGMREITGEVQCKRCDTKYEMQYDLKEKFAELWEYIANTRCLMHDRAPNRWLNPALPDCRHCEQSNCVRLVPTKKKEINWLFLLLGQLLGCCKLSELKYFCKHTSNHRTGAKDRVLYSLCILFWGFDDFLGHRLGHHVWF
;
A
#
# COMPACT_ATOMS: atom_id res chain seq x y z
N MET A 1 -11.64 11.52 3.07
CA MET A 1 -12.89 10.76 3.27
C MET A 1 -12.57 9.34 2.87
N VAL A 2 -13.06 8.35 3.62
CA VAL A 2 -12.33 7.09 3.79
C VAL A 2 -13.13 5.91 3.21
N HIS A 3 -12.82 5.49 1.98
CA HIS A 3 -13.68 4.72 1.05
C HIS A 3 -13.29 3.24 0.91
N SER A 4 -14.24 2.32 1.15
CA SER A 4 -13.96 0.87 1.18
C SER A 4 -13.76 0.21 -0.19
N TYR A 5 -13.10 -0.95 -0.25
CA TYR A 5 -13.02 -1.76 -1.49
C TYR A 5 -14.42 -2.03 -2.09
N ALA A 6 -15.39 -2.40 -1.24
CA ALA A 6 -16.78 -2.59 -1.65
C ALA A 6 -17.39 -1.30 -2.24
N TYR A 7 -17.10 -0.14 -1.66
CA TYR A 7 -17.49 1.17 -2.21
C TYR A 7 -16.80 1.45 -3.55
N LEU A 8 -15.49 1.17 -3.69
CA LEU A 8 -14.76 1.36 -4.95
C LEU A 8 -15.40 0.54 -6.08
N MET A 9 -15.64 -0.75 -5.83
CA MET A 9 -16.29 -1.65 -6.79
C MET A 9 -17.72 -1.22 -7.12
N ALA A 10 -18.51 -0.83 -6.11
CA ALA A 10 -19.89 -0.36 -6.31
C ALA A 10 -19.99 0.95 -7.12
N ASN A 11 -18.96 1.80 -7.05
CA ASN A 11 -18.85 3.02 -7.85
C ASN A 11 -18.14 2.80 -9.21
N GLY A 12 -17.91 1.55 -9.62
CA GLY A 12 -17.30 1.22 -10.90
C GLY A 12 -15.81 1.56 -11.03
N MET A 13 -15.15 1.99 -9.95
CA MET A 13 -13.69 2.17 -9.93
C MET A 13 -13.04 0.79 -9.94
N ARG A 14 -12.44 0.41 -11.08
CA ARG A 14 -11.76 -0.88 -11.26
C ARG A 14 -10.25 -0.79 -11.17
N GLU A 15 -9.70 0.40 -11.43
CA GLU A 15 -8.27 0.62 -11.59
C GLU A 15 -7.83 1.84 -10.77
N ILE A 16 -6.55 1.90 -10.45
CA ILE A 16 -5.92 3.08 -9.87
C ILE A 16 -4.59 3.37 -10.55
N THR A 17 -4.31 4.66 -10.75
CA THR A 17 -3.05 5.12 -11.34
C THR A 17 -2.15 5.86 -10.34
N GLY A 18 -0.86 5.94 -10.67
CA GLY A 18 0.13 6.69 -9.90
C GLY A 18 1.30 7.15 -10.77
N GLU A 19 1.75 8.40 -10.58
CA GLU A 19 2.97 8.90 -11.23
C GLU A 19 4.21 8.24 -10.60
N VAL A 20 5.00 7.62 -11.47
CA VAL A 20 6.27 6.97 -11.14
C VAL A 20 7.41 7.51 -11.99
N GLN A 21 8.64 7.37 -11.49
CA GLN A 21 9.87 7.71 -12.18
C GLN A 21 10.86 6.54 -12.11
N CYS A 22 11.44 6.18 -13.24
CA CYS A 22 12.57 5.26 -13.28
C CYS A 22 13.85 5.93 -12.76
N LYS A 23 14.53 5.34 -11.77
CA LYS A 23 15.82 5.85 -11.23
C LYS A 23 17.04 5.60 -12.14
N ARG A 24 16.83 5.15 -13.38
CA ARG A 24 17.89 4.70 -14.31
C ARG A 24 17.91 5.48 -15.62
N CYS A 25 16.75 5.74 -16.21
CA CYS A 25 16.58 6.59 -17.40
C CYS A 25 15.84 7.90 -17.11
N ASP A 26 15.54 8.18 -15.83
CA ASP A 26 14.77 9.34 -15.32
C ASP A 26 13.38 9.57 -15.92
N THR A 27 12.92 8.71 -16.84
CA THR A 27 11.58 8.75 -17.44
C THR A 27 10.50 8.70 -16.36
N LYS A 28 9.63 9.72 -16.37
CA LYS A 28 8.38 9.74 -15.63
C LYS A 28 7.26 9.18 -16.48
N TYR A 29 6.36 8.43 -15.86
CA TYR A 29 5.17 7.92 -16.51
C TYR A 29 4.09 7.53 -15.49
N GLU A 30 2.87 7.37 -15.96
CA GLU A 30 1.79 6.81 -15.17
C GLU A 30 1.80 5.28 -15.21
N MET A 31 1.73 4.66 -14.04
CA MET A 31 1.54 3.23 -13.86
C MET A 31 0.12 2.98 -13.33
N GLN A 32 -0.47 1.85 -13.72
CA GLN A 32 -1.86 1.48 -13.44
C GLN A 32 -1.90 0.11 -12.77
N TYR A 33 -2.85 -0.09 -11.87
CA TYR A 33 -3.16 -1.38 -11.25
C TYR A 33 -4.66 -1.68 -11.39
N ASP A 34 -5.01 -2.91 -11.78
CA ASP A 34 -6.34 -3.45 -11.50
C ASP A 34 -6.47 -3.64 -9.97
N LEU A 35 -7.55 -3.10 -9.41
CA LEU A 35 -7.81 -3.12 -7.98
C LEU A 35 -8.07 -4.55 -7.50
N LYS A 36 -8.88 -5.33 -8.22
CA LYS A 36 -9.29 -6.68 -7.81
C LYS A 36 -8.08 -7.61 -7.75
N GLU A 37 -7.23 -7.59 -8.77
CA GLU A 37 -5.98 -8.37 -8.82
C GLU A 37 -5.03 -7.98 -7.69
N LYS A 38 -4.77 -6.68 -7.49
CA LYS A 38 -3.85 -6.24 -6.44
C LYS A 38 -4.39 -6.41 -5.03
N PHE A 39 -5.70 -6.29 -4.80
CA PHE A 39 -6.29 -6.64 -3.51
C PHE A 39 -6.19 -8.14 -3.23
N ALA A 40 -6.34 -9.00 -4.24
CA ALA A 40 -6.16 -10.45 -4.09
C ALA A 40 -4.70 -10.84 -3.79
N GLU A 41 -3.72 -10.29 -4.54
CA GLU A 41 -2.29 -10.51 -4.29
C GLU A 41 -1.89 -10.07 -2.86
N LEU A 42 -2.36 -8.89 -2.45
CA LEU A 42 -2.09 -8.33 -1.14
C LEU A 42 -2.74 -9.15 0.00
N TRP A 43 -3.98 -9.63 -0.22
CA TRP A 43 -4.69 -10.51 0.71
C TRP A 43 -3.91 -11.80 0.97
N GLU A 44 -3.57 -12.51 -0.09
CA GLU A 44 -2.87 -13.80 -0.01
C GLU A 44 -1.52 -13.64 0.70
N TYR A 45 -0.76 -12.58 0.37
CA TYR A 45 0.49 -12.28 1.05
C TYR A 45 0.31 -12.05 2.56
N ILE A 46 -0.69 -11.25 2.95
CA ILE A 46 -0.92 -10.92 4.36
C ILE A 46 -1.48 -12.12 5.12
N ALA A 47 -2.45 -12.85 4.59
CA ALA A 47 -3.01 -14.05 5.20
C ALA A 47 -1.91 -15.07 5.53
N ASN A 48 -0.98 -15.31 4.60
CA ASN A 48 0.13 -16.24 4.77
C ASN A 48 1.25 -15.71 5.70
N THR A 49 1.41 -14.38 5.84
CA THR A 49 2.53 -13.80 6.61
C THR A 49 2.12 -13.29 8.01
N ARG A 50 0.84 -12.96 8.25
CA ARG A 50 0.34 -12.26 9.45
C ARG A 50 0.80 -12.89 10.76
N CYS A 51 0.68 -14.21 10.88
CA CYS A 51 1.03 -14.95 12.10
C CYS A 51 2.53 -14.91 12.45
N LEU A 52 3.40 -14.53 11.50
CA LEU A 52 4.85 -14.48 11.68
C LEU A 52 5.38 -13.07 12.00
N MET A 53 4.52 -12.04 11.92
CA MET A 53 4.95 -10.64 11.93
C MET A 53 5.36 -10.12 13.31
N HIS A 54 4.89 -10.69 14.43
CA HIS A 54 5.32 -10.34 15.80
C HIS A 54 5.45 -8.81 16.06
N ASP A 55 4.38 -8.06 15.78
CA ASP A 55 4.32 -6.59 15.87
C ASP A 55 5.25 -5.78 14.95
N ARG A 56 5.76 -6.40 13.87
CA ARG A 56 6.72 -5.81 12.93
C ARG A 56 6.44 -6.19 11.48
N ALA A 57 6.60 -5.23 10.57
CA ALA A 57 6.44 -5.50 9.15
C ALA A 57 7.55 -6.44 8.66
N PRO A 58 7.22 -7.40 7.77
CA PRO A 58 8.20 -8.31 7.21
C PRO A 58 9.24 -7.55 6.37
N ASN A 59 10.42 -8.14 6.16
CA ASN A 59 11.50 -7.49 5.43
C ASN A 59 11.07 -6.99 4.02
N ARG A 60 10.20 -7.74 3.33
CA ARG A 60 9.60 -7.34 2.04
C ARG A 60 8.88 -5.99 2.08
N TRP A 61 8.28 -5.62 3.20
CA TRP A 61 7.60 -4.33 3.38
C TRP A 61 8.54 -3.22 3.86
N LEU A 62 9.65 -3.56 4.50
CA LEU A 62 10.70 -2.60 4.86
C LEU A 62 11.57 -2.21 3.66
N ASN A 63 11.86 -3.19 2.81
CA ASN A 63 12.69 -3.13 1.61
C ASN A 63 11.90 -3.69 0.42
N PRO A 64 10.89 -2.97 -0.07
CA PRO A 64 10.06 -3.43 -1.18
C PRO A 64 10.86 -3.51 -2.48
N ALA A 65 10.59 -4.57 -3.24
CA ALA A 65 11.01 -4.64 -4.63
C ALA A 65 10.25 -3.57 -5.41
N LEU A 66 10.99 -2.64 -6.02
CA LEU A 66 10.40 -1.65 -6.93
C LEU A 66 9.94 -2.35 -8.22
N PRO A 67 8.94 -1.80 -8.94
CA PRO A 67 8.63 -2.28 -10.27
C PRO A 67 9.79 -2.11 -11.25
N ASP A 68 9.69 -2.86 -12.34
CA ASP A 68 10.59 -2.83 -13.48
C ASP A 68 10.17 -1.72 -14.44
N CYS A 69 11.13 -1.09 -15.13
CA CYS A 69 10.81 0.05 -15.99
C CYS A 69 10.38 -0.38 -17.39
N ARG A 70 9.14 -0.04 -17.79
CA ARG A 70 8.61 -0.31 -19.13
C ARG A 70 9.29 0.46 -20.28
N HIS A 71 10.24 1.35 -20.00
CA HIS A 71 10.92 2.20 -20.98
C HIS A 71 12.40 1.88 -21.17
N CYS A 72 13.06 1.28 -20.18
CA CYS A 72 14.46 0.85 -20.29
C CYS A 72 14.68 -0.61 -19.86
N GLU A 73 13.61 -1.34 -19.55
CA GLU A 73 13.54 -2.77 -19.22
C GLU A 73 14.42 -3.20 -18.02
N GLN A 74 14.95 -2.23 -17.26
CA GLN A 74 15.75 -2.50 -16.07
C GLN A 74 14.86 -2.83 -14.87
N SER A 75 15.24 -3.87 -14.13
CA SER A 75 14.49 -4.30 -12.97
C SER A 75 14.70 -3.47 -11.71
N ASN A 76 13.72 -3.51 -10.81
CA ASN A 76 13.79 -2.94 -9.46
C ASN A 76 14.28 -1.48 -9.44
N CYS A 77 13.66 -0.62 -10.26
CA CYS A 77 14.13 0.74 -10.50
C CYS A 77 13.07 1.85 -10.49
N VAL A 78 11.79 1.50 -10.51
CA VAL A 78 10.68 2.45 -10.58
C VAL A 78 10.29 2.93 -9.18
N ARG A 79 10.55 4.20 -8.87
CA ARG A 79 10.09 4.85 -7.62
C ARG A 79 8.85 5.70 -7.89
N LEU A 80 8.08 6.02 -6.85
CA LEU A 80 7.02 7.02 -6.97
C LEU A 80 7.59 8.44 -6.96
N VAL A 81 6.78 9.40 -7.41
CA VAL A 81 7.12 10.85 -7.44
C VAL A 81 6.28 11.68 -6.45
N PRO A 82 6.29 11.38 -5.13
CA PRO A 82 5.57 12.23 -4.18
C PRO A 82 6.31 13.56 -3.96
N THR A 83 5.77 14.67 -4.45
CA THR A 83 6.38 16.00 -4.20
C THR A 83 6.03 16.55 -2.82
N LYS A 84 4.83 16.25 -2.29
CA LYS A 84 4.36 16.65 -0.96
C LYS A 84 3.58 15.53 -0.26
N LYS A 85 3.60 15.53 1.08
CA LYS A 85 2.90 14.51 1.91
C LYS A 85 1.38 14.39 1.66
N LYS A 86 0.76 15.46 1.17
CA LYS A 86 -0.67 15.54 0.82
C LYS A 86 -1.00 14.92 -0.54
N GLU A 87 0.00 14.78 -1.42
CA GLU A 87 -0.13 14.30 -2.80
C GLU A 87 0.22 12.80 -2.91
N ILE A 88 0.55 12.15 -1.80
CA ILE A 88 0.87 10.73 -1.76
C ILE A 88 -0.40 9.91 -2.04
N ASN A 89 -0.42 9.16 -3.14
CA ASN A 89 -1.47 8.18 -3.41
C ASN A 89 -1.24 6.92 -2.55
N TRP A 90 -1.82 6.93 -1.35
CA TRP A 90 -1.66 5.87 -0.35
C TRP A 90 -2.25 4.52 -0.79
N LEU A 91 -3.32 4.50 -1.59
CA LEU A 91 -3.94 3.27 -2.09
C LEU A 91 -3.05 2.60 -3.14
N PHE A 92 -2.54 3.38 -4.09
CA PHE A 92 -1.56 2.89 -5.06
C PHE A 92 -0.29 2.35 -4.37
N LEU A 93 0.21 3.05 -3.34
CA LEU A 93 1.34 2.58 -2.52
C LEU A 93 1.06 1.25 -1.81
N LEU A 94 -0.13 1.08 -1.21
CA LEU A 94 -0.48 -0.17 -0.53
C LEU A 94 -0.56 -1.34 -1.51
N LEU A 95 -1.27 -1.16 -2.62
CA LEU A 95 -1.51 -2.19 -3.63
C LEU A 95 -0.22 -2.60 -4.35
N GLY A 96 0.72 -1.67 -4.56
CA GLY A 96 2.05 -1.98 -5.05
C GLY A 96 3.00 -2.57 -4.00
N GLN A 97 2.58 -2.70 -2.72
CA GLN A 97 3.44 -3.02 -1.56
C GLN A 97 4.60 -2.01 -1.35
N LEU A 98 4.46 -0.79 -1.89
CA LEU A 98 5.48 0.27 -1.94
C LEU A 98 5.47 1.22 -0.74
N LEU A 99 4.63 0.99 0.29
CA LEU A 99 4.65 1.78 1.54
C LEU A 99 6.03 1.80 2.21
N GLY A 100 6.84 0.74 2.01
CA GLY A 100 8.24 0.70 2.42
C GLY A 100 9.15 1.75 1.79
N CYS A 101 8.79 2.34 0.65
CA CYS A 101 9.55 3.43 0.04
C CYS A 101 9.38 4.76 0.80
N CYS A 102 8.32 4.92 1.58
CA CYS A 102 8.05 6.16 2.32
C CYS A 102 9.02 6.39 3.49
N LYS A 103 9.28 7.67 3.77
CA LYS A 103 9.99 8.11 4.98
C LYS A 103 9.10 7.90 6.20
N LEU A 104 9.71 7.64 7.36
CA LEU A 104 8.97 7.48 8.62
C LEU A 104 8.06 8.69 8.94
N SER A 105 8.45 9.91 8.53
CA SER A 105 7.65 11.11 8.76
C SER A 105 6.47 11.28 7.78
N GLU A 106 6.43 10.52 6.68
CA GLU A 106 5.30 10.40 5.76
C GLU A 106 4.32 9.35 6.29
N LEU A 107 4.82 8.18 6.68
CA LEU A 107 4.00 7.13 7.32
C LEU A 107 3.31 7.66 8.59
N LYS A 108 4.04 8.37 9.47
CA LYS A 108 3.45 9.03 10.65
C LYS A 108 2.46 10.16 10.30
N TYR A 109 2.59 10.78 9.13
CA TYR A 109 1.61 11.75 8.63
C TYR A 109 0.32 11.02 8.24
N PHE A 110 0.40 9.90 7.52
CA PHE A 110 -0.77 9.08 7.21
C PHE A 110 -1.48 8.60 8.49
N CYS A 111 -0.75 8.01 9.44
CA CYS A 111 -1.32 7.55 10.71
C CYS A 111 -2.04 8.68 11.48
N LYS A 112 -1.55 9.93 11.42
CA LYS A 112 -2.24 11.08 12.03
C LYS A 112 -3.63 11.32 11.43
N HIS A 113 -3.81 11.11 10.13
CA HIS A 113 -5.07 11.41 9.43
C HIS A 113 -6.04 10.23 9.39
N THR A 114 -5.57 9.02 9.72
CA THR A 114 -6.40 7.82 9.90
C THR A 114 -6.64 7.46 11.37
N SER A 115 -6.39 8.40 12.30
CA SER A 115 -6.57 8.25 13.76
C SER A 115 -5.75 7.12 14.40
N ASN A 116 -4.62 6.76 13.79
CA ASN A 116 -3.82 5.61 14.16
C ASN A 116 -2.60 5.97 15.00
N HIS A 117 -2.12 4.99 15.78
CA HIS A 117 -1.01 5.19 16.70
C HIS A 117 0.28 5.59 15.96
N ARG A 118 0.98 6.61 16.48
CA ARG A 118 2.08 7.29 15.77
C ARG A 118 3.47 6.96 16.32
N THR A 119 3.55 6.18 17.40
CA THR A 119 4.83 5.82 18.03
C THR A 119 5.31 4.46 17.53
N GLY A 120 6.63 4.30 17.43
CA GLY A 120 7.25 3.13 16.82
C GLY A 120 8.33 3.51 15.80
N ALA A 121 9.19 2.53 15.52
CA ALA A 121 10.08 2.50 14.37
C ALA A 121 9.30 2.12 13.09
N LYS A 122 9.97 2.19 11.94
CA LYS A 122 9.33 2.04 10.61
C LYS A 122 8.64 0.68 10.43
N ASP A 123 9.25 -0.39 10.96
CA ASP A 123 8.71 -1.75 11.00
C ASP A 123 7.36 -1.84 11.72
N ARG A 124 7.25 -1.22 12.91
CA ARG A 124 6.00 -1.20 13.69
C ARG A 124 4.93 -0.35 13.04
N VAL A 125 5.30 0.83 12.50
CA VAL A 125 4.35 1.70 11.80
C VAL A 125 3.80 1.02 10.55
N LEU A 126 4.65 0.37 9.75
CA LEU A 126 4.21 -0.41 8.59
C LEU A 126 3.33 -1.59 9.01
N TYR A 127 3.66 -2.32 10.08
CA TYR A 127 2.82 -3.41 10.60
C TYR A 127 1.42 -2.95 11.01
N SER A 128 1.34 -1.85 11.75
CA SER A 128 0.04 -1.24 12.08
C SER A 128 -0.73 -0.96 10.80
N LEU A 129 -0.10 -0.35 9.78
CA LEU A 129 -0.76 -0.10 8.50
C LEU A 129 -1.24 -1.40 7.82
N CYS A 130 -0.44 -2.48 7.80
CA CYS A 130 -0.88 -3.79 7.29
C CYS A 130 -2.21 -4.22 7.92
N ILE A 131 -2.29 -4.20 9.25
CA ILE A 131 -3.48 -4.68 9.99
C ILE A 131 -4.65 -3.72 9.84
N LEU A 132 -4.39 -2.41 9.88
CA LEU A 132 -5.44 -1.39 9.84
C LEU A 132 -6.20 -1.39 8.53
N PHE A 133 -5.52 -1.69 7.41
CA PHE A 133 -6.20 -1.92 6.15
C PHE A 133 -7.04 -3.20 6.16
N TRP A 134 -6.57 -4.27 6.80
CA TRP A 134 -7.18 -5.61 6.65
C TRP A 134 -8.15 -6.05 7.73
N GLY A 135 -8.20 -5.37 8.88
CA GLY A 135 -9.10 -5.70 9.98
C GLY A 135 -8.63 -6.91 10.80
N PHE A 136 -8.82 -6.81 12.12
CA PHE A 136 -8.67 -7.93 13.04
C PHE A 136 -10.02 -8.68 13.08
N ASP A 137 -9.99 -9.99 12.84
CA ASP A 137 -11.10 -10.95 12.88
C ASP A 137 -12.45 -10.58 12.21
N ASP A 138 -12.64 -11.01 10.94
CA ASP A 138 -13.91 -11.62 10.48
C ASP A 138 -13.78 -12.33 9.11
N PHE A 139 -13.11 -13.49 9.04
CA PHE A 139 -13.17 -14.34 7.83
C PHE A 139 -13.11 -15.86 8.12
N LEU A 140 -13.92 -16.30 9.09
CA LEU A 140 -14.30 -17.71 9.25
C LEU A 140 -15.81 -17.95 9.04
N GLY A 141 -16.59 -16.93 8.66
CA GLY A 141 -17.98 -17.12 8.24
C GLY A 141 -18.76 -15.83 7.93
N HIS A 142 -19.16 -15.66 6.67
CA HIS A 142 -20.36 -14.90 6.26
C HIS A 142 -20.60 -13.50 6.89
N ARG A 143 -19.76 -12.52 6.51
CA ARG A 143 -20.26 -11.19 6.09
C ARG A 143 -19.20 -10.36 5.37
N LEU A 144 -19.66 -9.55 4.40
CA LEU A 144 -18.87 -8.45 3.84
C LEU A 144 -18.82 -7.32 4.88
N GLY A 145 -17.87 -7.41 5.82
CA GLY A 145 -17.69 -6.43 6.89
C GLY A 145 -17.42 -5.03 6.33
N HIS A 146 -18.19 -4.05 6.80
CA HIS A 146 -18.03 -2.64 6.42
C HIS A 146 -16.76 -2.06 7.07
N HIS A 147 -15.62 -2.21 6.40
CA HIS A 147 -14.35 -1.59 6.82
C HIS A 147 -13.99 -0.36 5.98
N VAL A 148 -13.12 0.47 6.53
CA VAL A 148 -12.90 1.89 6.19
C VAL A 148 -11.55 2.02 5.46
N TRP A 149 -11.50 2.67 4.29
CA TRP A 149 -10.30 2.90 3.43
C TRP A 149 -9.09 3.64 4.08
N PHE A 150 -8.29 4.51 3.45
CA PHE A 150 -8.35 5.33 2.22
C PHE A 150 -9.33 6.49 2.13
#